data_AF-M5BSH2-F1
#
_entry.id   AF-M5BSH2-F1
#
_cell.length_a   1.000
_cell.length_b   1.000
_cell.length_c   1.000
_cell.angle_alpha   90.00
_cell.angle_beta   90.00
_cell.angle_gamma   90.00
#
_symmetry.space_group_name_H-M   'P 1'
#
loop_
_entity.id
_entity.type
_entity.pdbx_description
1 polymer ?
#
loop_
_entity_poly.entity_id
_entity_poly.type
_entity_poly.pdbx_seq_one_letter_code
_entity_poly.pdbx_strand_id
1 'polypeptide(L)'
;MVGVPAVWETIRKGIMGKVNASGGIKKSVFMGSMSIKKAGVPGLTQAVDSLVFNQVKQQTGGRLRLTLSGGAALSRETQEFLSLALVTVLQGYGMTESCGMCAILPPEYMSYGPVGVPVPSIEIKLLDHPEAGYLATNDLPQGEILIRGPSVTKGYFKRDDLNNDKEIFAGDGWFRTELG
;
A
#
# COMPACT_ATOMS: atom_id res chain seq x y z
N MET A 1 5.07 0.60 -11.67
CA MET A 1 4.05 1.67 -11.83
C MET A 1 3.57 2.07 -10.44
N VAL A 2 3.42 3.37 -10.18
CA VAL A 2 2.93 3.91 -8.90
C VAL A 2 1.52 4.45 -9.10
N GLY A 3 0.65 4.28 -8.12
CA GLY A 3 -0.73 4.77 -8.19
C GLY A 3 -1.39 4.84 -6.82
N VAL A 4 -2.46 5.62 -6.72
CA VAL A 4 -3.30 5.71 -5.52
C VAL A 4 -4.34 4.58 -5.49
N PRO A 5 -4.93 4.23 -4.33
CA PRO A 5 -5.94 3.17 -4.24
C PRO A 5 -7.07 3.26 -5.26
N ALA A 6 -7.56 4.46 -5.58
CA ALA A 6 -8.62 4.65 -6.58
C ALA A 6 -8.24 4.15 -7.99
N VAL A 7 -6.97 4.24 -8.38
CA VAL A 7 -6.48 3.71 -9.66
C VAL A 7 -6.50 2.18 -9.63
N TRP A 8 -6.03 1.59 -8.54
CA TRP A 8 -6.00 0.13 -8.35
C TRP A 8 -7.41 -0.47 -8.32
N GLU A 9 -8.34 0.18 -7.63
CA GLU A 9 -9.75 -0.22 -7.61
C GLU A 9 -10.39 -0.12 -9.00
N THR A 10 -10.07 0.93 -9.77
CA THR A 10 -10.54 1.06 -11.16
C THR A 10 -10.03 -0.09 -12.03
N ILE A 11 -8.75 -0.46 -11.90
CA ILE A 11 -8.16 -1.59 -12.62
C ILE A 11 -8.84 -2.90 -12.22
N ARG A 12 -9.02 -3.14 -10.91
CA ARG A 12 -9.72 -4.32 -10.39
C ARG A 12 -11.13 -4.43 -10.96
N LYS A 13 -11.91 -3.34 -10.91
CA LYS A 13 -13.26 -3.26 -11.47
C LYS A 13 -13.27 -3.52 -12.97
N GLY A 14 -12.32 -2.97 -13.72
CA GLY A 14 -12.18 -3.20 -15.16
C GLY A 14 -11.92 -4.67 -15.50
N ILE A 15 -11.04 -5.34 -14.77
CA ILE A 15 -10.77 -6.77 -14.94
C ILE A 15 -12.04 -7.58 -14.63
N MET A 16 -12.65 -7.34 -13.47
CA MET A 16 -13.86 -8.08 -13.06
C MET A 16 -15.06 -7.82 -13.98
N GLY A 17 -15.20 -6.62 -14.53
CA GLY A 17 -16.22 -6.29 -15.53
C GLY A 17 -16.07 -7.17 -16.78
N LYS A 18 -14.85 -7.29 -17.31
CA LYS A 18 -14.57 -8.15 -18.48
C LYS A 18 -14.79 -9.63 -18.16
N VAL A 19 -14.36 -10.10 -16.99
CA VAL A 19 -14.57 -11.49 -16.56
C VAL A 19 -16.05 -11.80 -16.44
N ASN A 20 -16.84 -10.93 -15.82
CA ASN A 20 -18.28 -11.09 -15.69
C ASN A 20 -19.02 -11.09 -17.04
N ALA A 21 -18.55 -10.29 -18.01
CA ALA A 21 -19.10 -10.27 -19.36
C ALA A 21 -18.69 -11.47 -20.24
N SER A 22 -17.70 -12.27 -19.82
CA SER A 22 -17.11 -13.34 -20.65
C SER A 22 -17.86 -14.68 -20.65
N GLY A 23 -18.98 -14.77 -19.92
CA GLY A 23 -19.80 -15.98 -19.80
C GLY A 23 -19.40 -16.88 -18.62
N GLY A 24 -20.32 -17.74 -18.17
CA GLY A 24 -20.19 -18.53 -16.94
C GLY A 24 -18.96 -19.43 -16.89
N ILE A 25 -18.63 -20.10 -18.00
CA ILE A 25 -17.47 -21.00 -18.07
C ILE A 25 -16.16 -20.23 -17.88
N LYS A 26 -15.95 -19.12 -18.61
CA LYS A 26 -14.73 -18.32 -18.52
C LYS A 26 -14.59 -17.67 -17.14
N LYS A 27 -15.71 -17.21 -16.55
CA LYS A 27 -15.73 -16.72 -15.18
C LYS A 27 -15.30 -17.80 -14.19
N SER A 28 -15.84 -19.01 -14.27
CA SER A 28 -15.46 -20.12 -13.40
C SER A 28 -13.98 -20.50 -13.55
N VAL A 29 -13.46 -20.53 -14.79
CA VAL A 29 -12.03 -20.77 -15.05
C VAL A 29 -11.16 -19.68 -14.43
N PHE A 30 -11.54 -18.41 -14.56
CA PHE A 30 -10.81 -17.29 -13.95
C PHE A 30 -10.79 -17.38 -12.42
N MET A 31 -11.94 -17.60 -11.79
CA MET A 31 -12.04 -17.71 -10.34
C MET A 31 -11.29 -18.95 -9.82
N GLY A 32 -11.39 -20.09 -10.50
CA GLY A 32 -10.61 -21.28 -10.17
C GLY A 32 -9.10 -21.05 -10.29
N SER A 33 -8.67 -20.32 -11.32
CA SER A 33 -7.26 -19.95 -11.52
C SER A 33 -6.75 -19.01 -10.41
N MET A 34 -7.57 -18.07 -9.95
CA MET A 34 -7.26 -17.22 -8.80
C MET A 34 -7.06 -18.06 -7.53
N SER A 35 -7.93 -19.05 -7.28
CA SER A 35 -7.79 -19.97 -6.14
C SER A 35 -6.51 -20.81 -6.22
N ILE A 36 -6.14 -21.30 -7.41
CA ILE A 36 -4.88 -22.03 -7.64
C ILE A 36 -3.66 -21.16 -7.29
N LYS A 37 -3.62 -19.92 -7.80
CA LYS A 37 -2.51 -18.99 -7.49
C LYS A 37 -2.46 -18.65 -6.00
N LYS A 38 -3.62 -18.46 -5.37
CA LYS A 38 -3.72 -18.18 -3.93
C LYS A 38 -3.22 -19.35 -3.07
N ALA A 39 -3.49 -20.58 -3.49
CA ALA A 39 -3.00 -21.79 -2.81
C ALA A 39 -1.50 -22.05 -3.05
N GLY A 40 -0.86 -21.34 -3.98
CA GLY A 40 0.58 -21.44 -4.24
C GLY A 40 1.00 -22.80 -4.80
N VAL A 41 0.11 -23.52 -5.48
CA VAL A 41 0.40 -24.88 -5.96
C VAL A 41 1.52 -24.82 -7.02
N PRO A 42 2.68 -25.46 -6.79
CA PRO A 42 3.80 -25.45 -7.74
C PRO A 42 3.40 -26.09 -9.08
N GLY A 43 3.90 -25.54 -10.19
CA GLY A 43 3.60 -25.99 -11.55
C GLY A 43 2.26 -25.50 -12.09
N LEU A 44 1.18 -25.67 -11.31
CA LEU A 44 -0.15 -25.19 -11.68
C LEU A 44 -0.24 -23.66 -11.70
N THR A 45 0.44 -22.99 -10.77
CA THR A 45 0.52 -21.52 -10.74
C THR A 45 1.09 -20.96 -12.04
N GLN A 46 2.17 -21.54 -12.56
CA GLN A 46 2.81 -21.12 -13.81
C GLN A 46 1.93 -21.41 -15.03
N ALA A 47 1.22 -22.55 -15.02
CA ALA A 47 0.30 -22.93 -16.07
C ALA A 47 -0.88 -21.94 -16.17
N VAL A 48 -1.56 -21.64 -15.06
CA VAL A 48 -2.68 -20.69 -15.05
C VAL A 48 -2.22 -19.26 -15.31
N ASP A 49 -1.02 -18.89 -14.86
CA ASP A 49 -0.42 -17.60 -15.16
C ASP A 49 -0.23 -17.41 -16.67
N SER A 50 0.26 -18.45 -17.35
CA SER A 50 0.50 -18.43 -18.79
C SER A 50 -0.78 -18.47 -19.63
N LEU A 51 -1.78 -19.24 -19.20
CA LEU A 51 -3.01 -19.49 -19.96
C LEU A 51 -4.10 -18.45 -19.74
N VAL A 52 -4.26 -17.97 -18.50
CA VAL A 52 -5.38 -17.08 -18.11
C VAL A 52 -4.87 -15.67 -17.87
N PHE A 53 -3.83 -15.51 -17.04
CA PHE A 53 -3.42 -14.18 -16.58
C PHE A 53 -2.53 -13.43 -17.57
N ASN A 54 -1.87 -14.10 -18.51
CA ASN A 54 -1.18 -13.42 -19.61
C ASN A 54 -2.11 -12.47 -20.38
N GLN A 55 -3.35 -12.89 -20.67
CA GLN A 55 -4.30 -12.02 -21.36
C GLN A 55 -4.68 -10.79 -20.51
N VAL A 56 -4.73 -10.94 -19.18
CA VAL A 56 -4.98 -9.84 -18.25
C VAL A 56 -3.79 -8.88 -18.19
N LYS A 57 -2.57 -9.41 -18.08
CA LYS A 57 -1.31 -8.65 -18.08
C LYS A 57 -1.10 -7.87 -19.39
N GLN A 58 -1.52 -8.42 -20.53
CA GLN A 58 -1.43 -7.69 -21.80
C GLN A 58 -2.30 -6.43 -21.83
N GLN A 59 -3.40 -6.37 -21.04
CA GLN A 59 -4.23 -5.17 -20.96
C GLN A 59 -3.53 -4.01 -20.24
N THR A 60 -2.47 -4.29 -19.48
CA THR A 60 -1.61 -3.29 -18.82
C THR A 60 -0.25 -3.15 -19.52
N GLY A 61 -0.16 -3.59 -20.78
CA GLY A 61 1.04 -3.46 -21.62
C GLY A 61 2.05 -4.60 -21.49
N GLY A 62 1.76 -5.65 -20.69
CA GLY A 62 2.53 -6.90 -20.65
C GLY A 62 3.93 -6.81 -20.04
N ARG A 63 4.40 -5.61 -19.66
CA ARG A 63 5.76 -5.36 -19.13
C ARG A 63 5.78 -4.91 -17.66
N LEU A 64 4.63 -4.88 -16.99
CA LEU A 64 4.58 -4.57 -15.56
C LEU A 64 5.26 -5.67 -14.74
N ARG A 65 6.21 -5.28 -13.89
CA ARG A 65 6.97 -6.20 -13.01
C ARG A 65 6.66 -6.04 -11.53
N LEU A 66 6.33 -4.81 -11.12
CA LEU A 66 5.92 -4.45 -9.76
C LEU A 66 5.01 -3.21 -9.83
N THR A 67 4.07 -3.12 -8.90
CA THR A 67 3.27 -1.92 -8.68
C THR A 67 3.36 -1.47 -7.24
N LEU A 68 3.15 -0.18 -7.01
CA LEU A 68 3.16 0.42 -5.67
C LEU A 68 1.90 1.26 -5.46
N SER A 69 1.23 1.01 -4.34
CA SER A 69 0.10 1.79 -3.85
C SER A 69 0.51 2.69 -2.69
N GLY A 70 0.16 3.97 -2.74
CA GLY A 70 0.42 4.92 -1.66
C GLY A 70 -0.59 6.08 -1.65
N GLY A 71 -0.49 6.94 -0.64
CA GLY A 71 -1.35 8.11 -0.45
C GLY A 71 -2.70 7.83 0.24
N ALA A 72 -3.16 6.58 0.28
CA ALA A 72 -4.28 6.13 1.11
C ALA A 72 -4.20 4.61 1.32
N ALA A 73 -4.98 4.09 2.27
CA ALA A 73 -5.06 2.66 2.53
C ALA A 73 -5.66 1.90 1.33
N LEU A 74 -4.98 0.84 0.89
CA LEU A 74 -5.52 -0.11 -0.08
C LEU A 74 -6.14 -1.29 0.67
N SER A 75 -7.33 -1.73 0.23
CA SER A 75 -7.94 -2.91 0.84
C SER A 75 -7.08 -4.16 0.60
N ARG A 76 -6.98 -5.01 1.62
CA ARG A 76 -6.27 -6.31 1.51
C ARG A 76 -6.80 -7.14 0.35
N GLU A 77 -8.10 -7.11 0.13
CA GLU A 77 -8.76 -7.85 -0.95
C GLU A 77 -8.31 -7.35 -2.33
N THR A 78 -8.22 -6.03 -2.54
CA THR A 78 -7.75 -5.47 -3.80
C THR A 78 -6.25 -5.69 -4.01
N GLN A 79 -5.45 -5.55 -2.97
CA GLN A 79 -4.01 -5.84 -3.03
C GLN A 79 -3.75 -7.31 -3.41
N GLU A 80 -4.45 -8.25 -2.77
CA GLU A 80 -4.36 -9.69 -3.07
C GLU A 80 -4.86 -9.98 -4.49
N PHE A 81 -6.02 -9.45 -4.86
CA PHE A 81 -6.58 -9.66 -6.19
C PHE A 81 -5.62 -9.24 -7.29
N LEU A 82 -5.07 -8.03 -7.20
CA LEU A 82 -4.17 -7.49 -8.22
C LEU A 82 -2.82 -8.22 -8.22
N SER A 83 -2.32 -8.63 -7.04
CA SER A 83 -1.08 -9.41 -6.93
C SER A 83 -1.20 -10.77 -7.61
N LEU A 84 -2.37 -11.40 -7.52
CA LEU A 84 -2.66 -12.66 -8.20
C LEU A 84 -3.01 -12.47 -9.69
N ALA A 85 -3.79 -11.45 -10.04
CA ALA A 85 -4.33 -11.29 -11.40
C ALA A 85 -3.37 -10.57 -12.37
N LEU A 86 -2.48 -9.73 -11.86
CA LEU A 86 -1.59 -8.89 -12.65
C LEU A 86 -0.14 -9.06 -12.24
N VAL A 87 0.24 -8.49 -11.10
CA VAL A 87 1.62 -8.40 -10.64
C VAL A 87 1.64 -7.94 -9.18
N THR A 88 2.68 -8.30 -8.44
CA THR A 88 2.85 -7.93 -7.03
C THR A 88 2.60 -6.44 -6.79
N VAL A 89 1.64 -6.16 -5.91
CA VAL A 89 1.29 -4.80 -5.46
C VAL A 89 1.87 -4.56 -4.08
N LEU A 90 2.85 -3.67 -4.01
CA LEU A 90 3.47 -3.21 -2.77
C LEU A 90 2.70 -2.02 -2.21
N GLN A 91 2.74 -1.84 -0.90
CA GLN A 91 2.22 -0.63 -0.24
C GLN A 91 3.36 0.29 0.19
N GLY A 92 3.04 1.58 0.29
CA GLY A 92 3.90 2.58 0.89
C GLY A 92 3.06 3.61 1.65
N TYR A 93 3.64 4.13 2.72
CA TYR A 93 3.07 5.18 3.55
C TYR A 93 3.91 6.44 3.42
N GLY A 94 3.24 7.58 3.30
CA GLY A 94 3.86 8.89 3.27
C GLY A 94 2.83 9.95 2.92
N MET A 95 3.31 11.19 2.95
CA MET A 95 2.49 12.39 2.83
C MET A 95 3.28 13.52 2.17
N THR A 96 2.59 14.59 1.80
CA THR A 96 3.22 15.77 1.17
C THR A 96 4.34 16.34 2.05
N GLU A 97 4.10 16.40 3.35
CA GLU A 97 5.01 16.89 4.38
C GLU A 97 6.24 16.01 4.58
N SER A 98 6.27 14.79 4.02
CA SER A 98 7.43 13.89 4.05
C SER A 98 8.21 13.86 2.73
N CYS A 99 7.85 14.71 1.77
CA CYS A 99 8.32 14.63 0.38
C CYS A 99 7.99 13.27 -0.28
N GLY A 100 6.86 12.68 0.10
CA GLY A 100 6.26 11.52 -0.55
C GLY A 100 6.31 10.21 0.22
N MET A 101 7.45 9.78 0.76
CA MET A 101 7.60 8.44 1.36
C MET A 101 8.19 8.48 2.76
N CYS A 102 7.49 7.85 3.71
CA CYS A 102 7.97 7.57 5.06
C CYS A 102 8.36 6.11 5.23
N ALA A 103 7.58 5.18 4.68
CA ALA A 103 7.81 3.75 4.76
C ALA A 103 7.38 3.03 3.47
N ILE A 104 8.10 1.97 3.09
CA ILE A 104 7.83 1.19 1.87
C ILE A 104 8.00 -0.30 2.14
N LEU A 105 7.11 -1.11 1.58
CA LEU A 105 7.18 -2.57 1.67
C LEU A 105 8.20 -3.11 0.66
N PRO A 106 9.32 -3.70 1.11
CA PRO A 106 10.27 -4.30 0.19
C PRO A 106 9.67 -5.56 -0.45
N PRO A 107 9.93 -5.82 -1.76
CA PRO A 107 9.41 -7.00 -2.45
C PRO A 107 9.72 -8.33 -1.75
N GLU A 108 10.86 -8.42 -1.08
CA GLU A 108 11.35 -9.62 -0.38
C GLU A 108 10.51 -9.98 0.84
N TYR A 109 9.83 -8.98 1.43
CA TYR A 109 8.96 -9.13 2.61
C TYR A 109 7.48 -9.03 2.25
N MET A 110 7.12 -9.30 0.99
CA MET A 110 5.77 -9.11 0.49
C MET A 110 4.74 -9.83 1.39
N SER A 111 3.84 -9.04 1.96
CA SER A 111 2.72 -9.45 2.77
C SER A 111 1.55 -8.48 2.55
N TYR A 112 0.34 -8.92 2.89
CA TYR A 112 -0.85 -8.09 2.74
C TYR A 112 -1.19 -7.40 4.05
N GLY A 113 -1.42 -6.08 4.01
CA GLY A 113 -1.74 -5.27 5.17
C GLY A 113 -0.65 -4.24 5.53
N PRO A 114 0.60 -4.66 5.79
CA PRO A 114 1.67 -3.72 6.14
C PRO A 114 1.99 -2.73 5.01
N VAL A 115 2.40 -1.52 5.40
CA VAL A 115 2.94 -0.48 4.50
C VAL A 115 4.46 -0.55 4.35
N GLY A 116 5.10 -1.42 5.13
CA GLY A 116 6.53 -1.71 5.07
C GLY A 116 7.34 -1.07 6.18
N VAL A 117 8.61 -0.80 5.87
CA VAL A 117 9.61 -0.33 6.84
C VAL A 117 10.02 1.12 6.54
N PRO A 118 10.51 1.88 7.54
CA PRO A 118 10.99 3.24 7.32
C PRO A 118 12.00 3.33 6.18
N VAL A 119 11.90 4.37 5.35
CA VAL A 119 12.92 4.66 4.33
C VAL A 119 14.20 5.19 5.00
N PRO A 120 15.39 5.05 4.38
CA PRO A 120 16.66 5.44 5.01
C PRO A 120 16.76 6.91 5.46
N SER A 121 15.93 7.79 4.91
CA SER A 121 15.90 9.21 5.23
C SER A 121 14.93 9.59 6.35
N ILE A 122 14.20 8.63 6.94
CA ILE A 122 13.18 8.89 7.94
C ILE A 122 13.35 7.94 9.14
N GLU A 123 13.31 8.52 10.33
CA GLU A 123 13.10 7.82 11.59
C GLU A 123 11.62 7.93 11.99
N ILE A 124 11.08 6.86 12.56
CA ILE A 124 9.69 6.78 13.02
C ILE A 124 9.67 6.39 14.50
N LYS A 125 8.80 7.04 15.28
CA LYS A 125 8.45 6.59 16.63
C LYS A 125 6.94 6.62 16.84
N LEU A 126 6.49 5.86 17.85
CA LEU A 126 5.11 5.87 18.31
C LEU A 126 5.02 6.70 19.58
N LEU A 127 4.10 7.66 19.59
CA LEU A 127 3.72 8.42 20.78
C LEU A 127 2.42 7.83 21.34
N ASP A 128 2.36 7.62 22.65
CA ASP A 128 1.16 7.09 23.30
C ASP A 128 -0.06 7.97 23.00
N HIS A 129 -1.19 7.33 22.70
CA HIS A 129 -2.49 7.98 22.54
C HIS A 129 -3.52 7.28 23.45
N PRO A 130 -3.50 7.58 24.77
CA PRO A 130 -4.29 6.86 25.76
C PRO A 130 -5.80 6.89 25.49
N GLU A 131 -6.34 7.99 24.95
CA GLU A 131 -7.77 8.11 24.65
C GLU A 131 -8.26 7.11 23.59
N ALA A 132 -7.37 6.68 22.69
CA ALA A 132 -7.65 5.67 21.67
C ALA A 132 -7.25 4.25 22.13
N GLY A 133 -6.69 4.11 23.34
CA GLY A 133 -6.15 2.84 23.85
C GLY A 133 -4.84 2.41 23.18
N TYR A 134 -4.16 3.31 22.49
CA TYR A 134 -2.92 3.02 21.76
C TYR A 134 -1.71 3.41 22.61
N LEU A 135 -0.95 2.41 23.04
CA LEU A 135 0.26 2.61 23.84
C LEU A 135 1.43 1.91 23.17
N ALA A 136 2.59 2.57 23.17
CA ALA A 136 3.84 2.05 22.64
C ALA A 136 4.30 0.79 23.40
N THR A 137 3.75 0.57 24.60
CA THR A 137 4.00 -0.58 25.46
C THR A 137 3.00 -1.73 25.31
N ASN A 138 2.02 -1.63 24.41
CA ASN A 138 1.10 -2.74 24.12
C ASN A 138 1.88 -3.95 23.57
N ASP A 139 1.32 -5.17 23.71
CA ASP A 139 1.89 -6.43 23.15
C ASP A 139 2.15 -6.33 21.63
N LEU A 140 1.37 -5.46 20.95
CA LEU A 140 1.73 -4.85 19.69
C LEU A 140 1.80 -3.34 19.89
N PRO A 141 2.99 -2.72 19.84
CA PRO A 141 3.14 -1.27 20.04
C PRO A 141 2.26 -0.47 19.09
N GLN A 142 1.49 0.45 19.66
CA GLN A 142 0.58 1.33 18.93
C GLN A 142 0.75 2.76 19.43
N GLY A 143 0.42 3.73 18.60
CA GLY A 143 0.48 5.12 18.99
C GLY A 143 0.36 6.01 17.78
N GLU A 144 0.36 7.31 18.05
CA GLU A 144 0.48 8.30 16.99
C GLU A 144 1.85 8.20 16.33
N ILE A 145 1.88 8.26 15.01
CA ILE A 145 3.11 8.17 14.23
C ILE A 145 3.78 9.53 14.18
N LEU A 146 5.00 9.60 14.70
CA LEU A 146 5.89 10.76 14.55
C LEU A 146 7.03 10.40 13.60
N ILE A 147 7.36 11.32 12.71
CA ILE A 147 8.46 11.17 11.75
C ILE A 147 9.51 12.26 11.94
N ARG A 148 10.77 11.93 11.65
CA ARG A 148 11.88 12.89 11.63
C ARG A 148 12.86 12.51 10.54
N GLY A 149 13.37 13.51 9.83
CA GLY A 149 14.45 13.30 8.87
C GLY A 149 14.55 14.41 7.82
N PRO A 150 15.58 14.38 6.97
CA PRO A 150 15.85 15.41 5.97
C PRO A 150 14.74 15.61 4.93
N SER A 151 13.85 14.63 4.71
CA SER A 151 12.73 14.76 3.78
C SER A 151 11.46 15.35 4.40
N VAL A 152 11.43 15.55 5.73
CA VAL A 152 10.30 16.19 6.43
C VAL A 152 10.28 17.69 6.14
N THR A 153 9.07 18.24 5.98
CA THR A 153 8.83 19.66 5.73
C THR A 153 9.46 20.54 6.79
N LYS A 154 9.91 21.73 6.39
CA LYS A 154 10.40 22.77 7.32
C LYS A 154 9.26 23.58 7.95
N GLY A 155 8.03 23.39 7.47
CA GLY A 155 6.88 24.19 7.87
C GLY A 155 5.92 24.46 6.71
N TYR A 156 4.78 25.04 7.06
CA TYR A 156 3.74 25.52 6.16
C TYR A 156 3.99 26.99 5.80
N PHE A 157 3.80 27.32 4.52
CA PHE A 157 4.04 28.68 4.03
C PHE A 157 3.07 29.69 4.65
N LYS A 158 3.62 30.73 5.30
CA LYS A 158 2.87 31.82 5.95
C LYS A 158 1.85 31.34 7.00
N ARG A 159 2.18 30.29 7.73
CA ARG A 159 1.33 29.69 8.78
C ARG A 159 2.10 29.54 10.07
N ASP A 160 2.46 30.67 10.67
CA ASP A 160 3.17 30.70 11.96
C ASP A 160 2.35 30.07 13.09
N ASP A 161 1.03 30.10 12.98
CA ASP A 161 0.11 29.39 13.87
C ASP A 161 0.37 27.88 13.87
N LEU A 162 0.52 27.27 12.69
CA LEU A 162 0.81 25.83 12.56
C LEU A 162 2.28 25.50 12.81
N ASN A 163 3.19 26.36 12.35
CA ASN A 163 4.64 26.12 12.46
C ASN A 163 5.13 26.17 13.91
N ASN A 164 4.44 26.91 14.78
CA ASN A 164 4.76 27.01 16.19
C ASN A 164 3.92 26.06 17.07
N ASP A 165 2.96 25.32 16.48
CA ASP A 165 2.14 24.35 17.19
C ASP A 165 2.93 23.09 17.54
N LYS A 166 2.93 22.72 18.82
CA LYS A 166 3.59 21.51 19.34
C LYS A 166 2.82 20.24 19.02
N GLU A 167 1.54 20.36 18.68
CA GLU A 167 0.72 19.27 18.17
C GLU A 167 1.03 18.93 16.70
N ILE A 168 1.82 19.76 16.02
CA ILE A 168 2.32 19.49 14.66
C ILE A 168 3.83 19.27 14.67
N PHE A 169 4.58 20.18 15.31
CA PHE A 169 6.03 20.15 15.45
C PHE A 169 6.42 19.93 16.91
N ALA A 170 6.53 18.67 17.31
CA ALA A 170 6.75 18.24 18.70
C ALA A 170 8.13 18.61 19.29
N GLY A 171 8.97 19.33 18.54
CA GLY A 171 10.35 19.65 18.92
C GLY A 171 11.37 18.61 18.42
N ASP A 172 12.65 18.95 18.48
CA ASP A 172 13.78 18.09 18.08
C ASP A 172 13.68 17.49 16.66
N GLY A 173 12.97 18.19 15.77
CA GLY A 173 12.72 17.78 14.39
C GLY A 173 11.60 16.74 14.19
N TRP A 174 10.87 16.38 15.25
CA TRP A 174 9.73 15.48 15.14
C TRP A 174 8.49 16.18 14.59
N PHE A 175 7.91 15.58 13.57
CA PHE A 175 6.65 15.98 12.95
C PHE A 175 5.57 14.94 13.24
N ARG A 176 4.42 15.41 13.69
CA ARG A 176 3.22 14.61 13.97
C ARG A 176 2.44 14.41 12.68
N THR A 177 2.18 13.15 12.33
CA THR A 177 1.60 12.81 11.01
C THR A 177 0.08 12.87 10.99
N GLU A 178 -0.55 12.96 12.16
CA GLU A 178 -1.97 13.23 12.33
C GLU A 178 -2.11 14.72 12.70
N LEU A 179 -2.98 15.44 12.00
CA LEU A 179 -3.37 16.79 12.43
C LEU A 179 -4.27 16.60 13.65
N GLY A 180 -3.88 17.19 14.79
CA GLY A 180 -4.69 17.20 16.01
C GLY A 180 -6.09 17.77 15.84
#